data_AF-A0A7S0ZKC8-F1
#
_entry.id   AF-A0A7S0ZKC8-F1
#
_cell.length_a   1.000
_cell.length_b   1.000
_cell.length_c   1.000
_cell.angle_alpha   90.00
_cell.angle_beta   90.00
_cell.angle_gamma   90.00
#
_symmetry.space_group_name_H-M   'P 1'
#
loop_
_entity.id
_entity.type
_entity.pdbx_description
1 polymer ?
#
loop_
_entity_poly.entity_id
_entity_poly.type
_entity_poly.pdbx_seq_one_letter_code
_entity_poly.pdbx_strand_id
1 'polypeptide(L)'
;CGVHGSMRLTSQAVLSVMRSNADAIVAVLETLVHDPFVDWNRSAKVRSTSDALVAGLALKGTESSAAQITASKAVKSIERRLQGVVGGGLPLSIEAQVDRLIQEATSIENLARMYIWWMPWF
;
A
#
# COMPACT_ATOMS: atom_id res chain seq x y z
N CYS A 1 -25.17 -14.69 -5.64
CA CYS A 1 -23.78 -14.36 -6.01
C CYS A 1 -23.17 -13.54 -4.88
N GLY A 2 -22.06 -13.98 -4.30
CA GLY A 2 -21.41 -13.33 -3.15
C GLY A 2 -19.89 -13.39 -3.27
N VAL A 3 -19.17 -13.02 -2.22
CA VAL A 3 -17.69 -12.93 -2.21
C VAL A 3 -17.00 -14.27 -2.52
N HIS A 4 -17.66 -15.40 -2.31
CA HIS A 4 -17.12 -16.74 -2.60
C HIS A 4 -17.28 -17.20 -4.05
N GLY A 5 -17.96 -16.43 -4.90
CA GLY A 5 -18.22 -16.78 -6.30
C GLY A 5 -17.20 -16.18 -7.27
N SER A 6 -17.71 -15.56 -8.33
CA SER A 6 -16.89 -14.93 -9.38
C SER A 6 -15.85 -13.96 -8.85
N MET A 7 -16.18 -13.15 -7.84
CA MET A 7 -15.27 -12.16 -7.24
C MET A 7 -13.99 -12.80 -6.68
N ARG A 8 -14.09 -13.93 -5.97
CA ARG A 8 -12.91 -14.66 -5.49
C ARG A 8 -12.08 -15.20 -6.64
N LEU A 9 -12.71 -15.85 -7.62
CA LEU A 9 -12.02 -16.44 -8.76
C LEU A 9 -11.29 -15.38 -9.60
N THR A 10 -11.93 -14.25 -9.87
CA THR A 10 -11.30 -13.13 -10.58
C THR A 10 -10.16 -12.53 -9.78
N SER A 11 -10.31 -12.41 -8.45
CA SER A 11 -9.23 -11.91 -7.58
C SER A 11 -8.02 -12.84 -7.57
N GLN A 12 -8.24 -14.17 -7.55
CA GLN A 12 -7.17 -15.16 -7.65
C GLN A 12 -6.45 -15.08 -9.00
N ALA A 13 -7.20 -14.97 -10.10
CA ALA A 13 -6.62 -14.82 -11.44
C ALA A 13 -5.79 -13.53 -11.58
N VAL A 14 -6.31 -12.40 -11.10
CA VAL A 14 -5.59 -11.12 -11.10
C VAL A 14 -4.33 -11.21 -10.25
N LEU A 15 -4.42 -11.77 -9.04
CA LEU A 15 -3.26 -11.93 -8.16
C LEU A 15 -2.23 -12.87 -8.78
N SER A 16 -2.64 -13.93 -9.47
CA SER A 16 -1.74 -14.81 -10.22
C SER A 16 -0.95 -14.04 -11.28
N VAL A 17 -1.62 -13.22 -12.10
CA VAL A 17 -0.97 -12.40 -13.13
C VAL A 17 0.00 -11.38 -12.50
N MET A 18 -0.39 -10.73 -11.40
CA MET A 18 0.48 -9.81 -10.68
C MET A 18 1.73 -10.50 -10.14
N ARG A 19 1.61 -11.71 -9.57
CA ARG A 19 2.76 -12.48 -9.08
C ARG A 19 3.68 -12.93 -10.23
N SER A 20 3.10 -13.35 -11.36
CA SER A 20 3.89 -13.74 -12.54
C SER A 20 4.66 -12.56 -13.16
N ASN A 21 4.20 -11.34 -12.98
CA ASN A 21 4.83 -10.11 -13.49
C ASN A 21 5.40 -9.24 -12.36
N ALA A 22 5.77 -9.85 -11.23
CA ALA A 22 6.23 -9.10 -10.04
C ALA A 22 7.46 -8.24 -10.34
N ASP A 23 8.44 -8.79 -11.07
CA ASP A 23 9.68 -8.08 -11.42
C ASP A 23 9.40 -6.84 -12.27
N ALA A 24 8.46 -6.93 -13.22
CA ALA A 24 8.06 -5.78 -14.05
C ALA A 24 7.38 -4.69 -13.22
N ILE A 25 6.51 -5.08 -12.27
CA ILE A 25 5.85 -4.13 -11.36
C ILE A 25 6.88 -3.45 -10.46
N VAL A 26 7.81 -4.21 -9.87
CA VAL A 26 8.86 -3.66 -9.00
C VAL A 26 9.78 -2.73 -9.78
N ALA A 27 10.20 -3.10 -11.00
CA ALA A 27 11.04 -2.26 -11.84
C ALA A 27 10.39 -0.89 -12.14
N VAL A 28 9.10 -0.88 -12.49
CA VAL A 28 8.36 0.38 -12.70
C VAL A 28 8.31 1.21 -11.41
N LEU A 29 8.04 0.58 -10.26
CA LEU A 29 8.01 1.29 -8.99
C LEU A 29 9.39 1.85 -8.59
N GLU A 30 10.47 1.11 -8.85
CA GLU A 30 11.84 1.59 -8.64
C GLU A 30 12.13 2.82 -9.51
N THR A 31 11.70 2.83 -10.77
CA THR A 31 11.85 4.02 -11.63
C THR A 31 11.14 5.25 -11.05
N LEU A 32 9.93 5.07 -10.48
CA LEU A 32 9.17 6.16 -9.86
C LEU A 32 9.80 6.67 -8.55
N VAL A 33 10.51 5.81 -7.80
CA VAL A 33 11.24 6.21 -6.60
C VAL A 33 12.42 7.13 -6.93
N HIS A 34 12.97 7.00 -8.13
CA HIS A 34 14.09 7.81 -8.62
C HIS A 34 13.67 9.02 -9.46
N ASP A 35 12.37 9.18 -9.74
CA ASP A 35 11.86 10.31 -10.51
C ASP A 35 11.93 11.62 -9.68
N PRO A 36 12.65 12.65 -10.16
CA PRO A 36 12.83 13.92 -9.45
C PRO A 36 11.55 14.76 -9.28
N PHE A 37 10.46 14.41 -9.98
CA PHE A 37 9.18 15.11 -9.88
C PHE A 37 8.16 14.39 -8.99
N VAL A 38 8.47 13.20 -8.48
CA VAL A 38 7.56 12.45 -7.61
C VAL A 38 7.76 12.85 -6.15
N ASP A 39 6.79 13.59 -5.61
CA ASP A 39 6.79 14.05 -4.22
C ASP A 39 6.19 13.00 -3.25
N TRP A 40 7.05 12.27 -2.54
CA TRP A 40 6.63 11.28 -1.53
C TRP A 40 6.27 11.88 -0.16
N ASN A 41 6.55 13.17 0.09
CA ASN A 41 6.47 13.81 1.41
C ASN A 41 5.07 14.33 1.81
N ARG A 42 3.98 13.70 1.34
CA ARG A 42 2.61 14.23 1.57
C ARG A 42 2.12 14.11 3.03
N SER A 43 2.75 13.30 3.87
CA SER A 43 2.24 12.96 5.21
C SER A 43 2.71 13.87 6.36
N ALA A 44 3.80 14.64 6.19
CA ALA A 44 4.27 15.56 7.23
C ALA A 44 3.45 16.87 7.30
N LYS A 45 2.84 17.30 6.18
CA LYS A 45 2.29 18.66 6.04
C LYS A 45 0.86 18.85 6.57
N VAL A 46 0.08 17.76 6.73
CA VAL A 46 -1.36 17.84 7.08
C VAL A 46 -1.62 17.79 8.59
N ARG A 47 -0.62 17.46 9.42
CA ARG A 47 -0.78 17.32 10.88
C ARG A 47 -0.34 18.53 11.71
N SER A 48 0.25 19.56 11.10
CA SER A 48 0.71 20.75 11.81
C SER A 48 -0.20 21.94 11.49
N THR A 49 -1.18 22.13 12.37
CA THR A 49 -1.86 23.40 12.56
C THR A 49 -0.84 24.48 12.92
N SER A 50 -0.92 25.61 12.21
CA SER A 50 -0.42 26.97 12.52
C SER A 50 1.08 27.26 12.74
N ASP A 51 1.96 26.32 13.10
CA ASP A 51 3.37 26.66 13.42
C ASP A 51 4.39 26.41 12.29
N ALA A 52 3.98 25.75 11.19
CA ALA A 52 4.92 25.29 10.15
C ALA A 52 5.30 26.32 9.07
N LEU A 53 4.68 27.50 9.02
CA LEU A 53 4.92 28.48 7.95
C LEU A 53 6.36 29.04 8.01
N VAL A 54 6.95 29.13 9.20
CA VAL A 54 8.31 29.66 9.40
C VAL A 54 9.40 28.59 9.13
N ALA A 55 9.07 27.30 9.27
CA ALA A 55 10.01 26.19 9.06
C ALA A 55 10.10 25.70 7.60
N GLY A 56 9.06 25.95 6.79
CA GLY A 56 8.89 25.35 5.45
C GLY A 56 9.83 25.85 4.34
N LEU A 57 10.67 26.86 4.59
CA LEU A 57 11.57 27.44 3.59
C LEU A 57 13.04 26.96 3.69
N ALA A 58 13.44 26.30 4.79
CA ALA A 58 14.85 26.09 5.10
C ALA A 58 15.37 24.63 4.97
N LEU A 59 14.53 23.63 4.63
CA LEU A 59 14.88 22.20 4.80
C LEU A 59 14.78 21.32 3.54
N LYS A 60 14.66 21.92 2.34
CA LYS A 60 14.46 21.17 1.09
C LYS A 60 15.58 20.17 0.74
N GLY A 61 16.78 20.32 1.32
CA GLY A 61 17.94 19.45 1.06
C GLY A 61 18.00 18.15 1.86
N THR A 62 17.44 18.10 3.08
CA THR A 62 17.50 16.90 3.96
C THR A 62 16.23 16.07 3.92
N GLU A 63 15.09 16.69 3.59
CA GLU A 63 13.79 16.02 3.50
C GLU A 63 13.68 15.07 2.30
N SER A 64 14.39 15.37 1.21
CA SER A 64 14.38 14.54 -0.01
C SER A 64 14.92 13.12 0.24
N SER A 65 15.95 12.99 1.08
CA SER A 65 16.55 11.69 1.41
C SER A 65 15.64 10.85 2.31
N ALA A 66 15.02 11.45 3.33
CA ALA A 66 14.06 10.76 4.20
C ALA A 66 12.79 10.30 3.46
N ALA A 67 12.29 11.14 2.53
CA ALA A 67 11.16 10.80 1.69
C ALA A 67 11.49 9.62 0.75
N GLN A 68 12.70 9.61 0.18
CA GLN A 68 13.16 8.53 -0.68
C GLN A 68 13.35 7.21 0.08
N ILE A 69 13.91 7.24 1.29
CA ILE A 69 14.00 6.06 2.17
C ILE A 69 12.62 5.47 2.45
N THR A 70 11.62 6.32 2.68
CA THR A 70 10.23 5.90 2.92
C THR A 70 9.62 5.26 1.67
N ALA A 71 9.86 5.84 0.49
CA ALA A 71 9.40 5.31 -0.78
C ALA A 71 10.04 3.94 -1.09
N SER A 72 11.35 3.79 -0.93
CA SER A 72 12.04 2.50 -1.10
C SER A 72 11.55 1.44 -0.10
N LYS A 73 11.23 1.82 1.13
CA LYS A 73 10.62 0.91 2.11
C LYS A 73 9.21 0.46 1.68
N ALA A 74 8.44 1.34 1.05
CA ALA A 74 7.14 1.00 0.51
C ALA A 74 7.26 -0.01 -0.65
N VAL A 75 8.21 0.18 -1.57
CA VAL A 75 8.48 -0.77 -2.67
C VAL A 75 8.83 -2.16 -2.14
N LYS A 76 9.74 -2.26 -1.16
CA LYS A 76 10.06 -3.54 -0.51
C LYS A 76 8.84 -4.21 0.15
N SER A 77 7.92 -3.42 0.70
CA SER A 77 6.68 -3.95 1.26
C SER A 77 5.74 -4.49 0.18
N ILE A 78 5.70 -3.86 -0.99
CA ILE A 78 4.92 -4.30 -2.15
C ILE A 78 5.51 -5.59 -2.72
N GLU A 79 6.83 -5.66 -2.91
CA GLU A 79 7.54 -6.86 -3.36
C GLU A 79 7.21 -8.06 -2.46
N ARG A 80 7.32 -7.87 -1.14
CA ARG A 80 6.96 -8.88 -0.14
C ARG A 80 5.50 -9.32 -0.25
N ARG A 81 4.56 -8.41 -0.55
CA ARG A 81 3.14 -8.74 -0.76
C ARG A 81 2.91 -9.52 -2.06
N LEU A 82 3.67 -9.24 -3.12
CA LEU A 82 3.66 -9.99 -4.39
C LEU A 82 4.24 -11.40 -4.21
N GLN A 83 5.21 -11.58 -3.32
CA GLN A 83 5.73 -12.90 -2.93
C GLN A 83 4.77 -13.69 -2.01
N GLY A 84 3.62 -13.11 -1.65
CA GLY A 84 2.63 -13.75 -0.78
C GLY A 84 2.92 -13.65 0.71
N VAL A 85 3.94 -12.91 1.12
CA VAL A 85 4.26 -12.69 2.53
C VAL A 85 3.39 -11.53 3.04
N VAL A 86 2.40 -11.84 3.86
CA VAL A 86 1.49 -10.86 4.49
C VAL A 86 1.65 -10.96 6.01
N GLY A 87 1.96 -9.84 6.68
CA GLY A 87 2.05 -9.79 8.15
C GLY A 87 3.32 -10.42 8.76
N GLY A 88 4.38 -10.67 7.98
CA GLY A 88 5.67 -11.17 8.49
C GLY A 88 5.74 -12.69 8.70
N GLY A 89 4.75 -13.45 8.22
CA GLY A 89 4.76 -14.93 8.26
C GLY A 89 5.35 -15.57 7.01
N LEU A 90 5.11 -16.87 6.86
CA LEU A 90 5.46 -17.66 5.68
C LEU A 90 4.72 -17.15 4.42
N PRO A 91 5.27 -17.34 3.20
CA PRO A 91 4.58 -16.97 1.97
C PRO A 91 3.28 -17.79 1.81
N LEU A 92 2.15 -17.09 1.64
CA LEU A 92 0.84 -17.70 1.42
C LEU A 92 0.67 -18.08 -0.06
N SER A 93 -0.11 -19.13 -0.30
CA SER A 93 -0.64 -19.43 -1.64
C SER A 93 -1.52 -18.28 -2.13
N ILE A 94 -1.76 -18.22 -3.44
CA ILE A 94 -2.64 -17.21 -4.05
C ILE A 94 -4.03 -17.29 -3.42
N GLU A 95 -4.57 -18.50 -3.28
CA GLU A 95 -5.87 -18.75 -2.66
C GLU A 95 -5.89 -18.27 -1.21
N ALA A 96 -4.93 -18.69 -0.38
CA ALA A 96 -4.89 -18.29 1.02
C ALA A 96 -4.69 -16.78 1.21
N GLN A 97 -3.91 -16.12 0.34
CA GLN A 97 -3.76 -14.66 0.37
C GLN A 97 -5.08 -13.96 0.02
N VAL A 98 -5.78 -14.40 -1.02
CA VAL A 98 -7.10 -13.83 -1.38
C VAL A 98 -8.09 -14.03 -0.25
N ASP A 99 -8.10 -15.20 0.37
CA ASP A 99 -9.01 -15.54 1.46
C ASP A 99 -8.80 -14.64 2.67
N ARG A 100 -7.53 -14.45 3.03
CA ARG A 100 -7.13 -13.53 4.08
C ARG A 100 -7.56 -12.09 3.77
N LEU A 101 -7.37 -11.63 2.52
CA LEU A 101 -7.76 -10.28 2.12
C LEU A 101 -9.29 -10.09 2.18
N ILE A 102 -10.06 -11.09 1.78
CA ILE A 102 -11.52 -11.07 1.90
C ILE A 102 -11.90 -10.99 3.38
N GLN A 103 -11.32 -11.84 4.24
CA GLN A 103 -11.58 -11.82 5.69
C GLN A 103 -11.25 -10.47 6.34
N GLU A 104 -10.10 -9.88 5.99
CA GLU A 104 -9.68 -8.57 6.50
C GLU A 104 -10.65 -7.46 6.03
N ALA A 105 -11.13 -7.51 4.78
CA ALA A 105 -12.07 -6.55 4.21
C ALA A 105 -13.50 -6.68 4.76
N THR A 106 -13.93 -7.88 5.14
CA THR A 106 -15.27 -8.13 5.71
C THR A 106 -15.29 -8.12 7.24
N SER A 107 -14.16 -7.89 7.90
CA SER A 107 -14.07 -7.90 9.36
C SER A 107 -14.82 -6.71 9.97
N ILE A 108 -15.79 -7.00 10.84
CA ILE A 108 -16.59 -5.99 11.54
C ILE A 108 -15.68 -5.08 12.39
N GLU A 109 -14.62 -5.61 12.99
CA GLU A 109 -13.67 -4.81 13.79
C GLU A 109 -12.91 -3.79 12.94
N ASN A 110 -12.53 -4.17 11.72
CA ASN A 110 -11.85 -3.27 10.79
C ASN A 110 -12.84 -2.22 10.27
N LEU A 111 -14.04 -2.65 9.87
CA LEU A 111 -15.11 -1.79 9.38
C LEU A 111 -15.54 -0.75 10.42
N ALA A 112 -15.70 -1.16 11.69
CA ALA A 112 -16.08 -0.27 12.79
C ALA A 112 -15.03 0.81 13.11
N ARG A 113 -13.76 0.59 12.71
CA ARG A 113 -12.65 1.55 12.89
C ARG A 113 -12.45 2.47 11.69
N MET A 114 -13.16 2.27 10.60
CA MET A 114 -13.05 3.11 9.41
C MET A 114 -13.62 4.51 9.68
N TYR A 115 -13.13 5.49 8.92
CA TYR A 115 -13.66 6.85 8.96
C TYR A 115 -15.15 6.83 8.58
N ILE A 116 -15.99 7.50 9.38
CA ILE A 116 -17.46 7.47 9.27
C ILE A 116 -17.94 7.73 7.82
N TRP A 117 -17.33 8.68 7.10
CA TRP A 117 -17.77 9.02 5.75
C TRP A 117 -17.30 8.05 4.65
N TRP A 118 -16.57 6.99 4.99
CA TRP A 118 -16.33 5.87 4.08
C TRP A 118 -17.49 4.88 4.08
N MET A 119 -18.51 5.11 4.92
CA MET A 119 -19.77 4.36 4.93
C MET A 119 -19.60 2.83 5.10
N PRO A 120 -18.84 2.34 6.11
CA PRO A 120 -18.56 0.91 6.30
C PRO A 120 -19.79 0.00 6.61
N TRP A 121 -20.97 0.58 6.78
CA TRP A 121 -22.23 -0.14 7.04
C TRP A 121 -23.12 -0.33 5.79
N PHE A 122 -22.68 0.16 4.63
CA PHE A 122 -23.32 -0.05 3.33
C PHE A 122 -22.61 -1.14 2.54
#